data_AF-A0A1F1KW54-F1
#
_entry.id   AF-A0A1F1KW54-F1
#
_cell.length_a   1.000
_cell.length_b   1.000
_cell.length_c   1.000
_cell.angle_alpha   90.00
_cell.angle_beta   90.00
_cell.angle_gamma   90.00
#
_symmetry.space_group_name_H-M   'P 1'
#
loop_
_entity.id
_entity.type
_entity.pdbx_description
1 polymer ?
#
loop_
_entity_poly.entity_id
_entity_poly.type
_entity_poly.pdbx_seq_one_letter_code
_entity_poly.pdbx_strand_id
1 'polypeptide(L)'
;MNRLKDELIKEIEQFRELGHRFLNGDVSVMEFKHASGGMGAYAERSKNTFMVRLRIPSGITDINELRWVCKTAEKYGLEKIHFTTREAIQYHNLSIDDICDIMKEALDYNIYTRGAGGNFPRNVAMSPLAGVDKFEAFDVTPYALAVNNYFLQRITSYKLPRKIKVSFSSSNMDSGHCNITDLGFLAVTENNKEFFKVYLGGGLGQNPRVGIALGDLINPSEVLYHVEAMVQMFIAEGDYNNRAKARIRYILDRMGEEEFIDCYKKHLSIIKEKEDLTLNLSPHTIKKEGIKTHIKNNRLIEQKQDGLYSVYFHPIGGQISVYILEKILNLIDGMKDISIRLTMTEGMYIRNLNGEEAEKLLNETQNLGGETHLEQSISCIGVPTCQIGLLESQKMLNEIIEYFKEKNYTKDVLPRVHISGCGNSCGIHEACLIGLTGKKKKVDDELQDTFELHINGSFEEGSARLGKVYGQILAKEIPEFLYELSLLIEKKNMNFHDFIDKYENELEDLVDKYKK
;
A
#
# COMPACT_ATOMS: atom_id res chain seq x y z
N MET A 1 -8.95 -13.28 -20.86
CA MET A 1 -7.76 -12.42 -20.69
C MET A 1 -7.09 -12.06 -22.01
N ASN A 2 -6.91 -12.97 -22.97
CA ASN A 2 -6.27 -12.65 -24.27
C ASN A 2 -6.91 -11.45 -25.00
N ARG A 3 -8.25 -11.43 -25.12
CA ARG A 3 -8.98 -10.28 -25.67
C ARG A 3 -8.64 -8.95 -24.99
N LEU A 4 -8.51 -8.94 -23.66
CA LEU A 4 -8.12 -7.74 -22.92
C LEU A 4 -6.69 -7.32 -23.28
N LYS A 5 -5.75 -8.27 -23.38
CA LYS A 5 -4.37 -7.96 -23.79
C LYS A 5 -4.34 -7.31 -25.19
N ASP A 6 -5.12 -7.83 -26.13
CA ASP A 6 -5.23 -7.25 -27.48
C ASP A 6 -5.81 -5.82 -27.48
N GLU A 7 -6.81 -5.57 -26.63
CA GLU A 7 -7.37 -4.23 -26.43
C GLU A 7 -6.33 -3.28 -25.82
N LEU A 8 -5.58 -3.73 -24.81
CA LEU A 8 -4.56 -2.91 -24.13
C LEU A 8 -3.37 -2.60 -25.03
N ILE A 9 -2.91 -3.52 -25.89
CA ILE A 9 -1.83 -3.25 -26.85
C ILE A 9 -2.20 -2.07 -27.75
N LYS A 10 -3.45 -1.97 -28.18
CA LYS A 10 -3.93 -0.83 -28.99
C LYS A 10 -3.97 0.47 -28.18
N GLU A 11 -4.43 0.42 -26.93
CA GLU A 11 -4.40 1.60 -26.03
C GLU A 11 -2.97 2.07 -25.77
N ILE A 12 -1.99 1.16 -25.68
CA ILE A 12 -0.57 1.50 -25.47
C ILE A 12 0.00 2.26 -26.67
N GLU A 13 -0.31 1.87 -27.91
CA GLU A 13 0.17 2.61 -29.09
C GLU A 13 -0.41 4.02 -29.15
N GLN A 14 -1.71 4.16 -28.88
CA GLN A 14 -2.35 5.48 -28.80
C GLN A 14 -1.74 6.33 -27.67
N PHE A 15 -1.39 5.69 -26.55
CA PHE A 15 -0.73 6.37 -25.45
C PHE A 15 0.70 6.82 -25.79
N ARG A 16 1.45 6.04 -26.58
CA ARG A 16 2.77 6.42 -27.11
C ARG A 16 2.67 7.68 -27.96
N GLU A 17 1.73 7.72 -28.91
CA GLU A 17 1.47 8.91 -29.74
C GLU A 17 1.09 10.13 -28.88
N LEU A 18 0.21 9.94 -27.89
CA LEU A 18 -0.19 10.99 -26.97
C LEU A 18 1.00 11.55 -26.17
N GLY A 19 1.91 10.68 -25.73
CA GLY A 19 3.08 11.11 -24.98
C GLY A 19 4.10 11.86 -25.83
N HIS A 20 4.30 11.51 -27.10
CA HIS A 20 5.10 12.34 -28.01
C HIS A 20 4.49 13.72 -28.22
N ARG A 21 3.16 13.79 -28.43
CA ARG A 21 2.44 15.08 -28.51
C ARG A 21 2.58 15.90 -27.23
N PHE A 22 2.54 15.26 -26.06
CA PHE A 22 2.80 15.93 -24.78
C PHE A 22 4.23 16.49 -24.69
N LEU A 23 5.25 15.71 -25.10
CA LEU A 23 6.64 16.16 -25.11
C LEU A 23 6.89 17.31 -26.11
N ASN A 24 6.14 17.34 -27.23
CA ASN A 24 6.19 18.42 -28.21
C ASN A 24 5.41 19.68 -27.76
N GLY A 25 4.66 19.62 -26.66
CA GLY A 25 3.84 20.74 -26.16
C GLY A 25 2.45 20.86 -26.77
N ASP A 26 2.02 19.89 -27.59
CA ASP A 26 0.69 19.87 -28.23
C ASP A 26 -0.43 19.47 -27.25
N VAL A 27 -0.08 18.95 -26.07
CA VAL A 27 -1.00 18.47 -25.04
C VAL A 27 -0.59 19.10 -23.71
N SER A 28 -1.56 19.66 -22.98
CA SER A 28 -1.29 20.24 -21.67
C SER A 28 -0.95 19.17 -20.63
N VAL A 29 -0.27 19.56 -19.56
CA VAL A 29 0.00 18.69 -18.40
C VAL A 29 -1.29 18.12 -17.80
N MET A 30 -2.38 18.89 -17.80
CA MET A 30 -3.65 18.46 -17.24
C MET A 30 -4.32 17.39 -18.11
N GLU A 31 -4.35 17.60 -19.42
CA GLU A 31 -4.90 16.65 -20.39
C GLU A 31 -4.09 15.35 -20.39
N PHE A 32 -2.76 15.44 -20.45
CA PHE A 32 -1.90 14.26 -20.37
C PHE A 32 -2.13 13.49 -19.07
N LYS A 33 -2.16 14.18 -17.91
CA LYS A 33 -2.42 13.56 -16.61
C LYS A 33 -3.78 12.86 -16.53
N HIS A 34 -4.80 13.38 -17.22
CA HIS A 34 -6.12 12.76 -17.27
C HIS A 34 -6.06 11.40 -17.98
N ALA A 35 -5.42 11.36 -19.16
CA ALA A 35 -5.27 10.16 -19.96
C ALA A 35 -4.25 9.17 -19.38
N SER A 36 -3.04 9.64 -19.08
CA SER A 36 -1.89 8.83 -18.63
C SER A 36 -2.19 8.09 -17.34
N GLY A 37 -2.95 8.72 -16.43
CA GLY A 37 -3.31 8.11 -15.17
C GLY A 37 -4.02 6.77 -15.36
N GLY A 38 -4.90 6.65 -16.37
CA GLY A 38 -5.61 5.40 -16.67
C GLY A 38 -4.66 4.28 -17.10
N MET A 39 -3.57 4.62 -17.77
CA MET A 39 -2.51 3.71 -18.22
C MET A 39 -1.57 3.29 -17.08
N GLY A 40 -1.71 3.87 -15.88
CA GLY A 40 -0.75 3.63 -14.80
C GLY A 40 0.57 4.38 -14.98
N ALA A 41 0.60 5.38 -15.86
CA ALA A 41 1.78 6.20 -16.14
C ALA A 41 1.57 7.65 -15.72
N TYR A 42 2.64 8.28 -15.21
CA TYR A 42 2.61 9.65 -14.75
C TYR A 42 3.89 10.38 -15.14
N ALA A 43 3.76 11.59 -15.69
CA ALA A 43 4.90 12.49 -15.82
C ALA A 43 5.44 12.84 -14.43
N GLU A 44 6.75 12.76 -14.27
CA GLU A 44 7.47 13.22 -13.09
C GLU A 44 7.58 14.75 -13.10
N ARG A 45 8.10 15.35 -12.03
CA ARG A 45 8.17 16.82 -11.91
C ARG A 45 8.98 17.48 -13.02
N SER A 46 10.00 16.81 -13.55
CA SER A 46 10.82 17.26 -14.69
C SER A 46 10.01 17.41 -15.99
N LYS A 47 8.86 16.72 -16.08
CA LYS A 47 8.00 16.55 -17.27
C LYS A 47 8.62 15.75 -18.43
N ASN A 48 9.93 15.55 -18.45
CA ASN A 48 10.63 14.80 -19.50
C ASN A 48 10.80 13.32 -19.16
N THR A 49 10.63 12.96 -17.88
CA THR A 49 10.68 11.60 -17.39
C THR A 49 9.35 11.19 -16.81
N PHE A 50 9.12 9.88 -16.79
CA PHE A 50 7.84 9.30 -16.43
C PHE A 50 8.03 8.13 -15.47
N MET A 51 6.99 7.90 -14.68
CA MET A 51 6.83 6.72 -13.83
C MET A 51 5.78 5.80 -14.43
N VAL A 52 6.03 4.49 -14.38
CA VAL A 52 5.02 3.46 -14.64
C VAL A 52 4.80 2.62 -13.39
N ARG A 53 3.54 2.35 -13.08
CA ARG A 53 3.15 1.46 -11.99
C ARG A 53 2.68 0.12 -12.53
N LEU A 54 3.38 -0.93 -12.15
CA LEU A 54 3.02 -2.32 -12.38
C LEU A 54 2.01 -2.77 -11.33
N ARG A 55 0.82 -3.20 -11.77
CA ARG A 55 -0.18 -3.84 -10.92
C ARG A 55 0.25 -5.30 -10.70
N ILE A 56 0.61 -5.61 -9.46
CA ILE A 56 0.88 -6.98 -9.01
C ILE A 56 -0.39 -7.48 -8.31
N PRO A 57 -1.16 -8.40 -8.92
CA PRO A 57 -2.45 -8.87 -8.39
C PRO A 57 -2.40 -9.23 -6.91
N SER A 58 -2.97 -8.37 -6.06
CA SER A 58 -3.00 -8.56 -4.60
C SER A 58 -1.64 -8.82 -3.96
N GLY A 59 -0.59 -8.21 -4.52
CA GLY A 59 0.78 -8.34 -4.02
C GLY A 59 1.40 -9.72 -4.25
N ILE A 60 0.72 -10.61 -4.96
CA ILE A 60 1.14 -11.98 -5.20
C ILE A 60 2.08 -12.01 -6.40
N THR A 61 3.29 -12.51 -6.19
CA THR A 61 4.25 -12.70 -7.27
C THR A 61 5.14 -13.91 -7.02
N ASP A 62 5.89 -14.30 -8.04
CA ASP A 62 6.84 -15.40 -8.01
C ASP A 62 8.24 -14.95 -8.46
N ILE A 63 9.17 -15.91 -8.46
CA ILE A 63 10.57 -15.67 -8.84
C ILE A 63 10.66 -15.24 -10.30
N ASN A 64 9.86 -15.79 -11.21
CA ASN A 64 9.93 -15.50 -12.64
C ASN A 64 9.46 -14.08 -12.94
N GLU A 65 8.33 -13.68 -12.35
CA GLU A 65 7.78 -12.34 -12.46
C GLU A 65 8.75 -11.30 -11.87
N LEU A 66 9.27 -11.51 -10.66
CA LEU A 66 10.23 -10.58 -10.06
C LEU A 66 11.59 -10.58 -10.76
N ARG A 67 12.02 -11.70 -11.36
CA ARG A 67 13.22 -11.73 -12.18
C ARG A 67 13.01 -10.92 -13.46
N TRP A 68 11.84 -10.99 -14.08
CA TRP A 68 11.50 -10.08 -15.18
C TRP A 68 11.50 -8.62 -14.75
N VAL A 69 10.94 -8.31 -13.57
CA VAL A 69 11.00 -6.96 -12.99
C VAL A 69 12.46 -6.50 -12.81
N CYS A 70 13.33 -7.37 -12.29
CA CYS A 70 14.74 -7.07 -12.10
C CYS A 70 15.45 -6.81 -13.44
N LYS A 71 15.30 -7.72 -14.41
CA LYS A 71 15.91 -7.60 -15.75
C LYS A 71 15.39 -6.40 -16.53
N THR A 72 14.12 -6.04 -16.34
CA THR A 72 13.55 -4.82 -16.92
C THR A 72 14.22 -3.57 -16.34
N ALA A 73 14.42 -3.51 -15.03
CA ALA A 73 15.14 -2.41 -14.41
C ALA A 73 16.59 -2.31 -14.91
N GLU A 74 17.30 -3.44 -15.04
CA GLU A 74 18.66 -3.49 -15.63
C GLU A 74 18.67 -2.99 -17.08
N LYS A 75 17.74 -3.46 -17.92
CA LYS A 75 17.62 -3.11 -19.34
C LYS A 75 17.51 -1.59 -19.55
N TYR A 76 16.77 -0.90 -18.68
CA TYR A 76 16.55 0.54 -18.78
C TYR A 76 17.47 1.36 -17.84
N GLY A 77 18.51 0.75 -17.27
CA GLY A 77 19.52 1.44 -16.46
C GLY A 77 18.99 2.02 -15.15
N LEU A 78 17.95 1.42 -14.57
CA LEU A 78 17.36 1.85 -13.32
C LEU A 78 18.15 1.30 -12.13
N GLU A 79 18.54 2.16 -11.19
CA GLU A 79 19.27 1.71 -9.99
C GLU A 79 18.37 1.05 -8.94
N LYS A 80 17.12 1.51 -8.85
CA LYS A 80 16.18 1.13 -7.80
C LYS A 80 14.77 0.86 -8.33
N ILE A 81 14.06 0.04 -7.59
CA ILE A 81 12.67 -0.34 -7.80
C ILE A 81 11.89 0.06 -6.55
N HIS A 82 10.71 0.68 -6.72
CA HIS A 82 9.92 1.15 -5.59
C HIS A 82 8.71 0.24 -5.33
N PHE A 83 8.70 -0.42 -4.19
CA PHE A 83 7.55 -1.11 -3.63
C PHE A 83 6.60 -0.11 -2.97
N THR A 84 5.30 -0.34 -3.11
CA THR A 84 4.29 0.67 -2.76
C THR A 84 3.36 0.19 -1.66
N THR A 85 2.73 1.13 -0.96
CA THR A 85 1.69 0.89 0.06
C THR A 85 0.38 0.28 -0.47
N ARG A 86 0.33 -0.17 -1.73
CA ARG A 86 -0.75 -1.02 -2.27
C ARG A 86 -0.21 -2.20 -3.06
N GLU A 87 0.90 -2.76 -2.59
CA GLU A 87 1.40 -4.07 -3.02
C GLU A 87 1.66 -4.12 -4.53
N ALA A 88 2.22 -3.03 -5.04
CA ALA A 88 2.52 -2.81 -6.45
C ALA A 88 3.94 -2.29 -6.58
N ILE A 89 4.47 -2.31 -7.81
CA ILE A 89 5.83 -1.92 -8.14
C ILE A 89 5.82 -0.66 -9.01
N GLN A 90 6.78 0.24 -8.82
CA GLN A 90 7.00 1.41 -9.66
C GLN A 90 8.41 1.43 -10.22
N TYR A 91 8.52 1.81 -11.49
CA TYR A 91 9.74 2.30 -12.11
C TYR A 91 9.65 3.79 -12.35
N HIS A 92 10.77 4.47 -12.20
CA HIS A 92 10.91 5.92 -12.31
C HIS A 92 11.97 6.26 -13.34
N ASN A 93 12.05 7.54 -13.73
CA ASN A 93 13.09 8.04 -14.63
C ASN A 93 13.12 7.38 -16.02
N LEU A 94 11.94 7.04 -16.56
CA LEU A 94 11.80 6.42 -17.89
C LEU A 94 11.37 7.43 -18.95
N SER A 95 11.71 7.19 -20.21
CA SER A 95 11.09 7.91 -21.33
C SER A 95 9.66 7.39 -21.60
N ILE A 96 8.89 8.08 -22.45
CA ILE A 96 7.57 7.60 -22.84
C ILE A 96 7.65 6.28 -23.62
N ASP A 97 8.67 6.13 -24.46
CA ASP A 97 8.86 4.94 -25.28
C ASP A 97 9.16 3.73 -24.42
N ASP A 98 10.08 3.89 -23.45
CA ASP A 98 10.43 2.84 -22.49
C ASP A 98 9.19 2.39 -21.70
N ILE A 99 8.38 3.34 -21.23
CA ILE A 99 7.13 3.00 -20.53
C ILE A 99 6.23 2.15 -21.42
N CYS A 100 6.03 2.54 -22.67
CA CYS A 100 5.13 1.83 -23.57
C CYS A 100 5.67 0.43 -23.92
N ASP A 101 6.99 0.28 -24.08
CA ASP A 101 7.63 -1.02 -24.31
C ASP A 101 7.52 -1.92 -23.08
N ILE A 102 7.78 -1.39 -21.88
CA ILE A 102 7.56 -2.10 -20.60
C ILE A 102 6.09 -2.53 -20.46
N MET A 103 5.13 -1.66 -20.79
CA MET A 103 3.70 -1.99 -20.72
C MET A 103 3.35 -3.19 -21.60
N LYS A 104 3.92 -3.29 -22.81
CA LYS A 104 3.70 -4.42 -23.71
C LYS A 104 4.34 -5.70 -23.16
N GLU A 105 5.62 -5.62 -22.79
CA GLU A 105 6.40 -6.76 -22.26
C GLU A 105 5.77 -7.32 -20.97
N ALA A 106 5.23 -6.45 -20.10
CA ALA A 106 4.56 -6.84 -18.86
C ALA A 106 3.37 -7.79 -19.09
N LEU A 107 2.67 -7.64 -20.23
CA LEU A 107 1.49 -8.45 -20.54
C LEU A 107 1.85 -9.93 -20.71
N ASP A 108 3.07 -10.27 -21.14
CA ASP A 108 3.54 -11.65 -21.28
C ASP A 108 3.65 -12.36 -19.91
N TYR A 109 3.90 -11.57 -18.86
CA TYR A 109 3.98 -12.01 -17.47
C TYR A 109 2.68 -11.84 -16.70
N ASN A 110 1.57 -11.51 -17.38
CA ASN A 110 0.28 -11.17 -16.74
C ASN A 110 0.36 -10.00 -15.74
N ILE A 111 1.34 -9.12 -15.92
CA ILE A 111 1.45 -7.87 -15.20
C ILE A 111 0.77 -6.78 -16.03
N TYR A 112 -0.10 -6.01 -15.39
CA TYR A 112 -0.89 -4.96 -16.06
C TYR A 112 -0.53 -3.59 -15.49
N THR A 113 -0.62 -2.54 -16.29
CA THR A 113 -0.46 -1.14 -15.82
C THR A 113 -1.79 -0.38 -15.83
N ARG A 114 -2.72 -0.82 -16.69
CA ARG A 114 -4.05 -0.26 -16.81
C ARG A 114 -4.79 -0.29 -15.47
N GLY A 115 -5.29 0.86 -15.05
CA GLY A 115 -6.01 1.03 -13.79
C GLY A 115 -5.12 1.12 -12.54
N ALA A 116 -3.79 1.04 -12.67
CA ALA A 116 -2.89 1.30 -11.56
C ALA A 116 -2.95 2.77 -11.07
N GLY A 117 -3.39 3.66 -11.96
CA GLY A 117 -3.64 5.07 -11.72
C GLY A 117 -5.08 5.54 -12.01
N GLY A 118 -5.24 6.82 -12.32
CA GLY A 118 -6.50 7.36 -12.87
C GLY A 118 -7.74 7.23 -11.98
N ASN A 119 -8.90 7.23 -12.64
CA ASN A 119 -10.23 7.01 -12.09
C ASN A 119 -10.69 5.56 -12.35
N PHE A 120 -9.94 4.61 -11.79
CA PHE A 120 -10.14 3.18 -12.00
C PHE A 120 -10.06 2.41 -10.67
N PRO A 121 -10.57 1.17 -10.63
CA PRO A 121 -10.29 0.24 -9.56
C PRO A 121 -8.78 -0.01 -9.43
N ARG A 122 -8.23 0.31 -8.26
CA ARG A 122 -6.80 0.13 -7.97
C ARG A 122 -6.48 -1.34 -7.70
N ASN A 123 -5.21 -1.61 -7.40
CA ASN A 123 -4.79 -2.91 -6.91
C ASN A 123 -5.62 -3.29 -5.66
N VAL A 124 -6.15 -4.51 -5.68
CA VAL A 124 -6.93 -5.08 -4.58
C VAL A 124 -5.94 -5.49 -3.51
N ALA A 125 -5.90 -4.77 -2.40
CA ALA A 125 -4.89 -5.03 -1.38
C ALA A 125 -5.29 -6.19 -0.48
N MET A 126 -4.33 -6.86 0.16
CA MET A 126 -4.61 -8.00 1.01
C MET A 126 -3.68 -8.08 2.24
N SER A 127 -4.05 -8.82 3.28
CA SER A 127 -3.08 -9.31 4.26
C SER A 127 -1.98 -10.13 3.55
N PRO A 128 -0.70 -9.75 3.61
CA PRO A 128 0.36 -10.44 2.85
C PRO A 128 0.63 -11.86 3.35
N LEU A 129 0.27 -12.17 4.61
CA LEU A 129 0.37 -13.50 5.21
C LEU A 129 -0.90 -14.36 5.05
N ALA A 130 -1.91 -13.91 4.29
CA ALA A 130 -3.12 -14.69 4.05
C ALA A 130 -2.78 -16.11 3.52
N GLY A 131 -3.36 -17.14 4.14
CA GLY A 131 -3.12 -18.56 3.90
C GLY A 131 -2.00 -19.18 4.74
N VAL A 132 -1.19 -18.39 5.44
CA VAL A 132 -0.06 -18.87 6.27
C VAL A 132 -0.02 -18.26 7.68
N ASP A 133 -0.77 -17.19 7.94
CA ASP A 133 -0.87 -16.56 9.26
C ASP A 133 -1.45 -17.54 10.29
N LYS A 134 -0.87 -17.59 11.49
CA LYS A 134 -1.39 -18.39 12.61
C LYS A 134 -2.67 -17.82 13.22
N PHE A 135 -2.91 -16.53 13.01
CA PHE A 135 -4.02 -15.79 13.61
C PHE A 135 -5.11 -15.45 12.60
N GLU A 136 -5.05 -15.96 11.36
CA GLU A 136 -6.11 -15.72 10.40
C GLU A 136 -7.39 -16.49 10.71
N ALA A 137 -8.52 -15.84 10.44
CA ALA A 137 -9.82 -16.48 10.41
C ALA A 137 -9.90 -17.52 9.28
N PHE A 138 -9.55 -17.11 8.05
CA PHE A 138 -9.41 -17.97 6.88
C PHE A 138 -8.58 -17.30 5.78
N ASP A 139 -8.19 -18.07 4.76
CA ASP A 139 -7.40 -17.57 3.63
C ASP A 139 -8.25 -16.71 2.69
N VAL A 140 -7.99 -15.41 2.68
CA VAL A 140 -8.69 -14.44 1.82
C VAL A 140 -8.14 -14.37 0.39
N THR A 141 -7.05 -15.07 0.09
CA THR A 141 -6.35 -15.04 -1.21
C THR A 141 -7.26 -15.30 -2.41
N PRO A 142 -8.11 -16.35 -2.42
CA PRO A 142 -8.94 -16.63 -3.58
C PRO A 142 -9.91 -15.49 -3.91
N TYR A 143 -10.46 -14.84 -2.89
CA TYR A 143 -11.43 -13.75 -3.03
C TYR A 143 -10.77 -12.47 -3.54
N ALA A 144 -9.61 -12.11 -3.01
CA ALA A 144 -8.85 -10.94 -3.47
C ALA A 144 -8.45 -11.08 -4.97
N LEU A 145 -7.99 -12.27 -5.37
CA LEU A 145 -7.67 -12.57 -6.77
C LEU A 145 -8.92 -12.57 -7.67
N ALA A 146 -10.05 -13.09 -7.19
CA ALA A 146 -11.31 -13.06 -7.93
C ALA A 146 -11.77 -11.62 -8.19
N VAL A 147 -11.72 -10.74 -7.18
CA VAL A 147 -12.03 -9.31 -7.34
C VAL A 147 -11.03 -8.64 -8.30
N ASN A 148 -9.75 -8.95 -8.19
CA ASN A 148 -8.74 -8.40 -9.10
C ASN A 148 -9.05 -8.76 -10.56
N ASN A 149 -9.35 -10.03 -10.83
CA ASN A 149 -9.72 -10.52 -12.15
C ASN A 149 -11.04 -9.90 -12.65
N TYR A 150 -12.03 -9.78 -11.78
CA TYR A 150 -13.32 -9.15 -12.08
C TYR A 150 -13.14 -7.69 -12.53
N PHE A 151 -12.31 -6.92 -11.82
CA PHE A 151 -11.96 -5.56 -12.20
C PHE A 151 -11.19 -5.48 -13.51
N LEU A 152 -10.19 -6.34 -13.73
CA LEU A 152 -9.41 -6.33 -14.96
C LEU A 152 -10.27 -6.62 -16.19
N GLN A 153 -11.19 -7.59 -16.10
CA GLN A 153 -12.11 -7.91 -17.20
C GLN A 153 -13.03 -6.74 -17.59
N ARG A 154 -13.28 -5.80 -16.68
CA ARG A 154 -14.16 -4.65 -16.88
C ARG A 154 -13.40 -3.31 -16.96
N ILE A 155 -12.07 -3.33 -16.89
CA ILE A 155 -11.26 -2.13 -16.65
C ILE A 155 -11.41 -1.06 -17.73
N THR A 156 -11.65 -1.47 -18.98
CA THR A 156 -11.85 -0.60 -20.14
C THR A 156 -13.30 -0.06 -20.23
N SER A 157 -14.24 -0.70 -19.53
CA SER A 157 -15.67 -0.32 -19.54
C SER A 157 -16.05 0.67 -18.42
N TYR A 158 -15.31 0.67 -17.30
CA TYR A 158 -15.65 1.51 -16.16
C TYR A 158 -15.41 3.01 -16.43
N LYS A 159 -16.42 3.82 -16.10
CA LYS A 159 -16.35 5.29 -16.08
C LYS A 159 -16.61 5.78 -14.66
N LEU A 160 -15.58 5.79 -13.82
CA LEU A 160 -15.72 6.15 -12.41
C LEU A 160 -15.48 7.66 -12.18
N PRO A 161 -16.14 8.26 -11.17
CA PRO A 161 -15.86 9.65 -10.76
C PRO A 161 -14.42 9.83 -10.27
N ARG A 162 -13.90 8.83 -9.53
CA ARG A 162 -12.52 8.81 -9.01
C ARG A 162 -12.02 7.36 -8.85
N LYS A 163 -10.87 7.18 -8.21
CA LYS A 163 -10.33 5.84 -7.88
C LYS A 163 -11.20 5.15 -6.82
N ILE A 164 -11.36 3.84 -6.96
CA ILE A 164 -11.93 2.96 -5.94
C ILE A 164 -10.85 1.96 -5.49
N LYS A 165 -10.78 1.70 -4.19
CA LYS A 165 -9.82 0.78 -3.57
C LYS A 165 -10.59 -0.27 -2.78
N VAL A 166 -10.34 -1.54 -3.12
CA VAL A 166 -10.84 -2.70 -2.37
C VAL A 166 -9.69 -3.33 -1.60
N SER A 167 -9.95 -3.79 -0.39
CA SER A 167 -8.98 -4.47 0.47
C SER A 167 -9.57 -5.71 1.14
N PHE A 168 -8.71 -6.67 1.45
CA PHE A 168 -9.03 -7.89 2.21
C PHE A 168 -8.06 -8.05 3.39
N SER A 169 -8.55 -8.49 4.53
CA SER A 169 -7.71 -8.80 5.69
C SER A 169 -8.07 -10.16 6.24
N SER A 170 -7.07 -10.97 6.57
CA SER A 170 -7.25 -12.35 7.03
C SER A 170 -7.41 -12.46 8.56
N SER A 171 -7.03 -11.44 9.33
CA SER A 171 -7.09 -11.40 10.79
C SER A 171 -7.44 -9.99 11.30
N ASN A 172 -7.78 -9.89 12.60
CA ASN A 172 -8.16 -8.63 13.26
C ASN A 172 -7.06 -7.56 13.28
N MET A 173 -5.82 -7.92 12.97
CA MET A 173 -4.73 -6.96 12.75
C MET A 173 -4.99 -6.03 11.55
N ASP A 174 -5.95 -6.38 10.69
CA ASP A 174 -6.36 -5.62 9.51
C ASP A 174 -5.18 -5.15 8.63
N SER A 175 -4.21 -6.03 8.39
CA SER A 175 -3.00 -5.69 7.61
C SER A 175 -3.26 -5.36 6.13
N GLY A 176 -4.47 -5.59 5.62
CA GLY A 176 -4.97 -5.11 4.33
C GLY A 176 -5.67 -3.74 4.37
N HIS A 177 -5.83 -3.15 5.55
CA HIS A 177 -6.41 -1.82 5.80
C HIS A 177 -7.88 -1.68 5.34
N CYS A 178 -8.72 -2.66 5.65
CA CYS A 178 -10.14 -2.71 5.31
C CYS A 178 -10.92 -1.50 5.84
N ASN A 179 -10.58 -1.01 7.03
CA ASN A 179 -11.30 0.09 7.69
C ASN A 179 -11.00 1.48 7.09
N ILE A 180 -9.98 1.63 6.25
CA ILE A 180 -9.53 2.93 5.72
C ILE A 180 -9.47 2.95 4.18
N THR A 181 -10.25 2.08 3.54
CA THR A 181 -10.39 2.00 2.09
C THR A 181 -11.86 2.17 1.67
N ASP A 182 -12.11 2.29 0.36
CA ASP A 182 -13.47 2.55 -0.13
C ASP A 182 -14.43 1.36 0.15
N LEU A 183 -13.92 0.12 0.06
CA LEU A 183 -14.62 -1.13 0.41
C LEU A 183 -13.62 -2.15 0.99
N GLY A 184 -13.85 -2.61 2.21
CA GLY A 184 -12.97 -3.55 2.92
C GLY A 184 -13.69 -4.83 3.33
N PHE A 185 -13.00 -5.98 3.23
CA PHE A 185 -13.49 -7.30 3.62
C PHE A 185 -12.56 -7.91 4.68
N LEU A 186 -12.98 -7.86 5.94
CA LEU A 186 -12.22 -8.45 7.04
C LEU A 186 -12.76 -9.85 7.33
N ALA A 187 -11.91 -10.87 7.21
CA ALA A 187 -12.25 -12.25 7.51
C ALA A 187 -12.50 -12.43 9.01
N VAL A 188 -13.63 -13.05 9.33
CA VAL A 188 -14.02 -13.43 10.69
C VAL A 188 -14.61 -14.83 10.70
N THR A 189 -14.59 -15.49 11.85
CA THR A 189 -15.29 -16.76 12.06
C THR A 189 -16.36 -16.61 13.13
N GLU A 190 -17.57 -17.07 12.84
CA GLU A 190 -18.66 -17.14 13.82
C GLU A 190 -19.27 -18.54 13.80
N ASN A 191 -19.37 -19.19 14.96
CA ASN A 191 -19.89 -20.56 15.09
C ASN A 191 -19.22 -21.57 14.12
N ASN A 192 -17.90 -21.50 13.99
CA ASN A 192 -17.08 -22.30 13.06
C ASN A 192 -17.44 -22.13 11.57
N LYS A 193 -18.06 -21.01 11.19
CA LYS A 193 -18.33 -20.64 9.80
C LYS A 193 -17.57 -19.38 9.44
N GLU A 194 -17.10 -19.34 8.19
CA GLU A 194 -16.32 -18.23 7.62
C GLU A 194 -17.25 -17.13 7.11
N PHE A 195 -16.96 -15.88 7.48
CA PHE A 195 -17.69 -14.70 7.02
C PHE A 195 -16.75 -13.52 6.78
N PHE A 196 -17.24 -12.52 6.06
CA PHE A 196 -16.61 -11.21 6.02
C PHE A 196 -17.41 -10.19 6.82
N LYS A 197 -16.72 -9.45 7.70
CA LYS A 197 -17.18 -8.15 8.17
C LYS A 197 -16.80 -7.11 7.11
N VAL A 198 -17.80 -6.40 6.58
CA VAL A 198 -17.62 -5.46 5.47
C VAL A 198 -17.60 -4.02 5.96
N TYR A 199 -16.62 -3.26 5.48
CA TYR A 199 -16.46 -1.83 5.76
C TYR A 199 -16.62 -0.99 4.50
N LEU A 200 -17.30 0.15 4.62
CA LEU A 200 -17.69 1.00 3.51
C LEU A 200 -17.24 2.45 3.71
N GLY A 201 -16.81 3.10 2.63
CA GLY A 201 -16.67 4.56 2.59
C GLY A 201 -15.47 5.14 3.34
N GLY A 202 -14.45 4.33 3.65
CA GLY A 202 -13.19 4.81 4.22
C GLY A 202 -12.27 5.48 3.19
N GLY A 203 -11.24 6.17 3.67
CA GLY A 203 -10.15 6.65 2.82
C GLY A 203 -9.34 7.80 3.41
N LEU A 204 -8.03 7.75 3.18
CA LEU A 204 -7.06 8.77 3.63
C LEU A 204 -6.78 9.90 2.62
N GLY A 205 -5.98 10.90 3.03
CA GLY A 205 -5.68 12.13 2.30
C GLY A 205 -6.30 13.35 2.99
N GLN A 206 -6.36 14.52 2.32
CA GLN A 206 -6.68 15.80 2.98
C GLN A 206 -7.90 15.84 3.91
N ASN A 207 -8.95 15.07 3.62
CA ASN A 207 -10.07 14.86 4.53
C ASN A 207 -10.20 13.35 4.78
N PRO A 208 -9.42 12.79 5.73
CA PRO A 208 -9.36 11.36 5.98
C PRO A 208 -10.62 10.89 6.72
N ARG A 209 -11.04 9.64 6.47
CA ARG A 209 -12.20 9.03 7.13
C ARG A 209 -11.98 7.54 7.36
N VAL A 210 -12.36 7.07 8.55
CA VAL A 210 -12.52 5.64 8.85
C VAL A 210 -13.87 5.20 8.29
N GLY A 211 -13.88 4.06 7.59
CA GLY A 211 -15.08 3.47 7.02
C GLY A 211 -16.04 2.95 8.09
N ILE A 212 -17.30 2.85 7.71
CA ILE A 212 -18.37 2.35 8.58
C ILE A 212 -18.59 0.86 8.33
N ALA A 213 -18.93 0.10 9.37
CA ALA A 213 -19.30 -1.30 9.20
C ALA A 213 -20.69 -1.43 8.58
N LEU A 214 -20.88 -2.37 7.65
CA LEU A 214 -22.18 -2.69 7.07
C LEU A 214 -23.17 -3.27 8.12
N GLY A 215 -22.63 -3.85 9.20
CA GLY A 215 -23.39 -4.50 10.27
C GLY A 215 -23.61 -6.00 10.00
N ASP A 216 -24.04 -6.35 8.79
CA ASP A 216 -24.30 -7.75 8.41
C ASP A 216 -22.99 -8.52 8.13
N LEU A 217 -22.90 -9.76 8.63
CA LEU A 217 -21.84 -10.71 8.23
C LEU A 217 -22.17 -11.30 6.86
N ILE A 218 -21.18 -11.27 5.96
CA ILE A 218 -21.37 -11.61 4.56
C ILE A 218 -20.75 -12.97 4.25
N ASN A 219 -21.47 -13.81 3.50
CA ASN A 219 -20.92 -15.08 3.03
C ASN A 219 -19.77 -14.84 2.06
N PRO A 220 -18.64 -15.56 2.17
CA PRO A 220 -17.52 -15.38 1.24
C PRO A 220 -17.88 -15.57 -0.24
N SER A 221 -18.88 -16.38 -0.55
CA SER A 221 -19.38 -16.57 -1.92
C SER A 221 -20.02 -15.31 -2.51
N GLU A 222 -20.40 -14.33 -1.70
CA GLU A 222 -21.14 -13.13 -2.13
C GLU A 222 -20.25 -11.92 -2.43
N VAL A 223 -18.92 -12.03 -2.24
CA VAL A 223 -17.98 -10.90 -2.35
C VAL A 223 -18.14 -10.09 -3.65
N LEU A 224 -18.34 -10.73 -4.80
CA LEU A 224 -18.49 -10.02 -6.08
C LEU A 224 -19.77 -9.18 -6.17
N TYR A 225 -20.87 -9.61 -5.53
CA TYR A 225 -22.09 -8.79 -5.45
C TYR A 225 -21.81 -7.48 -4.71
N HIS A 226 -21.09 -7.56 -3.58
CA HIS A 226 -20.74 -6.39 -2.77
C HIS A 226 -19.78 -5.43 -3.50
N VAL A 227 -18.85 -5.98 -4.28
CA VAL A 227 -17.93 -5.20 -5.12
C VAL A 227 -18.70 -4.46 -6.21
N GLU A 228 -19.52 -5.15 -7.00
CA GLU A 228 -20.25 -4.53 -8.09
C GLU A 228 -21.31 -3.54 -7.59
N ALA A 229 -21.96 -3.82 -6.44
CA ALA A 229 -22.87 -2.89 -5.78
C ALA A 229 -22.17 -1.57 -5.41
N MET A 230 -20.97 -1.63 -4.81
CA MET A 230 -20.20 -0.43 -4.50
C MET A 230 -19.78 0.33 -5.77
N VAL A 231 -19.40 -0.38 -6.82
CA VAL A 231 -19.04 0.25 -8.10
C VAL A 231 -20.24 0.97 -8.71
N GLN A 232 -21.41 0.34 -8.77
CA GLN A 232 -22.62 0.95 -9.33
C GLN A 232 -23.13 2.11 -8.49
N MET A 233 -23.11 1.99 -7.16
CA MET A 233 -23.39 3.11 -6.26
C MET A 233 -22.43 4.27 -6.53
N PHE A 234 -21.14 3.99 -6.66
CA PHE A 234 -20.15 5.04 -6.92
C PHE A 234 -20.34 5.72 -8.28
N ILE A 235 -20.73 4.96 -9.29
CA ILE A 235 -21.06 5.50 -10.63
C ILE A 235 -22.29 6.41 -10.56
N ALA A 236 -23.33 6.01 -9.82
CA ALA A 236 -24.60 6.73 -9.73
C ALA A 236 -24.50 8.00 -8.87
N GLU A 237 -23.82 7.91 -7.72
CA GLU A 237 -23.88 8.93 -6.66
C GLU A 237 -22.62 9.81 -6.58
N GLY A 238 -21.58 9.47 -7.33
CA GLY A 238 -20.31 10.19 -7.29
C GLY A 238 -20.32 11.54 -8.00
N ASP A 239 -19.43 12.43 -7.54
CA ASP A 239 -19.28 13.77 -8.12
C ASP A 239 -18.27 13.75 -9.29
N TYR A 240 -18.76 14.01 -10.51
CA TYR A 240 -17.94 14.10 -11.73
C TYR A 240 -17.40 15.52 -12.00
N ASN A 241 -17.90 16.52 -11.28
CA ASN A 241 -17.57 17.93 -11.49
C ASN A 241 -16.46 18.39 -10.53
N ASN A 242 -16.56 18.02 -9.24
CA ASN A 242 -15.58 18.40 -8.23
C ASN A 242 -14.67 17.23 -7.84
N ARG A 243 -13.51 17.16 -8.50
CA ARG A 243 -12.49 16.13 -8.26
C ARG A 243 -12.02 16.02 -6.80
N ALA A 244 -12.04 17.12 -6.04
CA ALA A 244 -11.64 17.11 -4.63
C ALA A 244 -12.67 16.43 -3.73
N LYS A 245 -13.94 16.35 -4.16
CA LYS A 245 -15.06 15.72 -3.47
C LYS A 245 -15.57 14.43 -4.15
N ALA A 246 -14.80 13.89 -5.10
CA ALA A 246 -15.23 12.77 -5.96
C ALA A 246 -14.97 11.35 -5.40
N ARG A 247 -14.56 11.19 -4.14
CA ARG A 247 -14.32 9.87 -3.50
C ARG A 247 -15.56 9.39 -2.76
N ILE A 248 -15.72 8.07 -2.59
CA ILE A 248 -16.89 7.45 -1.93
C ILE A 248 -17.13 8.01 -0.53
N ARG A 249 -16.08 8.30 0.25
CA ARG A 249 -16.23 8.93 1.57
C ARG A 249 -17.04 10.24 1.56
N TYR A 250 -17.02 11.01 0.47
CA TYR A 250 -17.80 12.25 0.37
C TYR A 250 -19.27 12.00 0.00
N ILE A 251 -19.58 10.85 -0.60
CA ILE A 251 -20.97 10.39 -0.74
C ILE A 251 -21.51 10.10 0.67
N LEU A 252 -20.73 9.40 1.48
CA LEU A 252 -21.05 9.12 2.88
C LEU A 252 -21.14 10.42 3.71
N ASP A 253 -20.24 11.40 3.54
CA ASP A 253 -20.34 12.72 4.20
C ASP A 253 -21.64 13.46 3.82
N ARG A 254 -22.06 13.34 2.56
CA ARG A 254 -23.25 14.03 2.03
C ARG A 254 -24.55 13.37 2.48
N MET A 255 -24.59 12.04 2.49
CA MET A 255 -25.80 11.27 2.79
C MET A 255 -26.05 11.14 4.30
N GLY A 256 -25.00 11.01 5.10
CA GLY A 256 -25.14 10.44 6.45
C GLY A 256 -24.98 8.91 6.41
N GLU A 257 -24.74 8.28 7.57
CA GLU A 257 -24.43 6.84 7.62
C GLU A 257 -25.63 5.96 7.28
N GLU A 258 -26.82 6.31 7.80
CA GLU A 258 -28.06 5.55 7.58
C GLU A 258 -28.45 5.57 6.10
N GLU A 259 -28.60 6.74 5.50
CA GLU A 259 -28.97 6.89 4.09
C GLU A 259 -27.92 6.30 3.14
N PHE A 260 -26.63 6.36 3.50
CA PHE A 260 -25.58 5.72 2.71
C PHE A 260 -25.69 4.20 2.73
N ILE A 261 -25.94 3.59 3.88
CA ILE A 261 -26.14 2.14 4.00
C ILE A 261 -27.37 1.71 3.21
N ASP A 262 -28.48 2.45 3.31
CA ASP A 262 -29.71 2.15 2.57
C ASP A 262 -29.49 2.26 1.05
N CYS A 263 -28.78 3.29 0.60
CA CYS A 263 -28.39 3.45 -0.79
C CYS A 263 -27.53 2.26 -1.27
N TYR A 264 -26.52 1.88 -0.48
CA TYR A 264 -25.67 0.72 -0.77
C TYR A 264 -26.47 -0.58 -0.86
N LYS A 265 -27.35 -0.85 0.13
CA LYS A 265 -28.21 -2.04 0.18
C LYS A 265 -29.16 -2.09 -1.02
N LYS A 266 -29.71 -0.95 -1.46
CA LYS A 266 -30.52 -0.86 -2.68
C LYS A 266 -29.74 -1.30 -3.92
N HIS A 267 -28.52 -0.80 -4.10
CA HIS A 267 -27.66 -1.24 -5.20
C HIS A 267 -27.31 -2.73 -5.11
N LEU A 268 -27.04 -3.24 -3.91
CA LEU A 268 -26.77 -4.66 -3.67
C LEU A 268 -27.94 -5.55 -4.09
N SER A 269 -29.17 -5.21 -3.70
CA SER A 269 -30.37 -5.95 -4.10
C SER A 269 -30.54 -5.99 -5.62
N ILE A 270 -30.34 -4.85 -6.30
CA ILE A 270 -30.41 -4.77 -7.77
C ILE A 270 -29.37 -5.69 -8.43
N ILE A 271 -28.14 -5.74 -7.92
CA ILE A 271 -27.10 -6.62 -8.48
C ILE A 271 -27.45 -8.10 -8.26
N LYS A 272 -27.94 -8.47 -7.07
CA LYS A 272 -28.37 -9.85 -6.77
C LYS A 272 -29.49 -10.33 -7.70
N GLU A 273 -30.37 -9.45 -8.15
CA GLU A 273 -31.44 -9.78 -9.10
C GLU A 273 -30.97 -9.84 -10.56
N LYS A 274 -29.91 -9.10 -10.91
CA LYS A 274 -29.49 -8.88 -12.29
C LYS A 274 -28.57 -9.97 -12.85
N GLU A 275 -27.62 -10.45 -12.06
CA GLU A 275 -26.63 -11.44 -12.51
C GLU A 275 -26.17 -12.35 -11.36
N ASP A 276 -25.80 -13.59 -11.69
CA ASP A 276 -25.20 -14.52 -10.73
C ASP A 276 -23.69 -14.27 -10.63
N LEU A 277 -23.26 -13.76 -9.48
CA LEU A 277 -21.87 -13.48 -9.14
C LEU A 277 -21.34 -14.38 -8.02
N THR A 278 -22.01 -15.51 -7.77
CA THR A 278 -21.66 -16.43 -6.69
C THR A 278 -20.29 -17.06 -6.92
N LEU A 279 -19.38 -16.85 -5.96
CA LEU A 279 -18.05 -17.43 -5.99
C LEU A 279 -18.05 -18.84 -5.40
N ASN A 280 -17.50 -19.78 -6.15
CA ASN A 280 -17.19 -21.14 -5.70
C ASN A 280 -15.66 -21.31 -5.75
N LEU A 281 -14.99 -20.92 -4.66
CA LEU A 281 -13.54 -20.88 -4.57
C LEU A 281 -13.04 -21.81 -3.48
N SER A 282 -11.81 -22.27 -3.60
CA SER A 282 -11.15 -23.07 -2.56
C SER A 282 -9.75 -22.51 -2.31
N PRO A 283 -9.31 -22.40 -1.04
CA PRO A 283 -7.96 -21.99 -0.70
C PRO A 283 -6.91 -22.92 -1.30
N HIS A 284 -5.72 -22.37 -1.54
CA HIS A 284 -4.58 -23.18 -1.96
C HIS A 284 -4.00 -23.94 -0.75
N THR A 285 -3.79 -25.25 -0.88
CA THR A 285 -3.15 -26.05 0.16
C THR A 285 -1.64 -26.13 -0.07
N ILE A 286 -0.87 -25.62 0.89
CA ILE A 286 0.59 -25.76 0.91
C ILE A 286 0.94 -27.19 1.34
N LYS A 287 1.71 -27.90 0.51
CA LYS A 287 2.11 -29.31 0.72
C LYS A 287 3.56 -29.50 1.13
N LYS A 288 4.36 -28.43 1.09
CA LYS A 288 5.78 -28.46 1.47
C LYS A 288 5.94 -28.91 2.92
N GLU A 289 6.82 -29.87 3.15
CA GLU A 289 7.21 -30.29 4.50
C GLU A 289 8.15 -29.28 5.13
N GLY A 290 7.90 -28.96 6.41
CA GLY A 290 8.70 -28.01 7.17
C GLY A 290 9.85 -28.67 7.94
N ILE A 291 10.83 -27.85 8.31
CA ILE A 291 11.93 -28.17 9.23
C ILE A 291 11.94 -27.08 10.27
N LYS A 292 11.92 -27.41 11.56
CA LYS A 292 11.90 -26.39 12.62
C LYS A 292 13.28 -25.75 12.78
N THR A 293 13.29 -24.44 13.03
CA THR A 293 14.46 -23.69 13.49
C THR A 293 14.23 -23.14 14.90
N HIS A 294 15.32 -22.85 15.61
CA HIS A 294 15.33 -22.19 16.92
C HIS A 294 15.82 -20.73 16.86
N ILE A 295 16.11 -20.20 15.67
CA ILE A 295 16.53 -18.80 15.51
C ILE A 295 15.40 -17.87 15.95
N LYS A 296 15.79 -16.83 16.70
CA LYS A 296 14.92 -15.70 17.03
C LYS A 296 15.35 -14.48 16.24
N ASN A 297 14.49 -14.00 15.36
CA ASN A 297 14.72 -12.81 14.55
C ASN A 297 13.38 -12.09 14.33
N ASN A 298 13.37 -10.76 14.39
CA ASN A 298 12.15 -9.95 14.23
C ASN A 298 11.57 -10.01 12.81
N ARG A 299 12.37 -10.39 11.81
CA ARG A 299 11.93 -10.60 10.42
C ARG A 299 11.40 -12.02 10.18
N LEU A 300 11.53 -12.94 11.13
CA LEU A 300 11.10 -14.33 11.00
C LEU A 300 9.71 -14.53 11.61
N ILE A 301 8.76 -14.98 10.79
CA ILE A 301 7.39 -15.25 11.22
C ILE A 301 7.10 -16.73 10.99
N GLU A 302 6.68 -17.42 12.04
CA GLU A 302 6.27 -18.82 11.96
C GLU A 302 4.88 -18.92 11.29
N GLN A 303 4.76 -19.82 10.30
CA GLN A 303 3.49 -20.05 9.62
C GLN A 303 2.60 -21.04 10.39
N LYS A 304 1.32 -21.11 10.04
CA LYS A 304 0.41 -22.15 10.56
C LYS A 304 0.74 -23.57 10.07
N GLN A 305 1.52 -23.69 8.99
CA GLN A 305 2.09 -24.97 8.55
C GLN A 305 3.34 -25.29 9.38
N ASP A 306 3.35 -26.46 10.02
CA ASP A 306 4.40 -26.84 10.96
C ASP A 306 5.79 -26.85 10.30
N GLY A 307 6.74 -26.15 10.93
CA GLY A 307 8.12 -26.04 10.44
C GLY A 307 8.30 -25.18 9.18
N LEU A 308 7.28 -24.41 8.76
CA LEU A 308 7.41 -23.40 7.72
C LEU A 308 7.39 -21.99 8.30
N TYR A 309 8.11 -21.10 7.62
CA TYR A 309 8.36 -19.74 8.04
C TYR A 309 8.22 -18.76 6.86
N SER A 310 7.90 -17.53 7.20
CA SER A 310 7.96 -16.37 6.31
C SER A 310 9.06 -15.43 6.79
N VAL A 311 9.91 -14.96 5.87
CA VAL A 311 10.93 -13.95 6.16
C VAL A 311 10.52 -12.62 5.54
N TYR A 312 10.45 -11.58 6.36
CA TYR A 312 10.19 -10.22 5.92
C TYR A 312 11.47 -9.53 5.45
N PHE A 313 11.43 -8.93 4.27
CA PHE A 313 12.47 -8.04 3.77
C PHE A 313 11.87 -6.67 3.49
N HIS A 314 12.47 -5.61 4.04
CA HIS A 314 12.05 -4.24 3.80
C HIS A 314 13.20 -3.40 3.25
N PRO A 315 13.13 -2.94 1.99
CA PRO A 315 14.06 -1.93 1.51
C PRO A 315 13.77 -0.57 2.16
N ILE A 316 14.81 0.20 2.50
CA ILE A 316 14.63 1.53 3.11
C ILE A 316 13.74 2.40 2.21
N GLY A 317 12.65 2.92 2.77
CA GLY A 317 11.66 3.75 2.06
C GLY A 317 10.99 3.06 0.87
N GLY A 318 10.92 1.73 0.88
CA GLY A 318 10.37 0.96 -0.23
C GLY A 318 11.27 0.88 -1.46
N GLN A 319 12.50 1.39 -1.41
CA GLN A 319 13.39 1.48 -2.58
C GLN A 319 14.46 0.38 -2.58
N ILE A 320 14.17 -0.75 -3.22
CA ILE A 320 15.12 -1.86 -3.34
C ILE A 320 16.07 -1.61 -4.51
N SER A 321 17.37 -1.82 -4.32
CA SER A 321 18.31 -1.79 -5.45
C SER A 321 18.15 -3.05 -6.30
N VAL A 322 18.37 -2.91 -7.60
CA VAL A 322 18.31 -4.03 -8.55
C VAL A 322 19.25 -5.17 -8.12
N TYR A 323 20.47 -4.83 -7.70
CA TYR A 323 21.45 -5.78 -7.19
C TYR A 323 20.93 -6.60 -6.00
N ILE A 324 20.30 -5.95 -5.01
CA ILE A 324 19.79 -6.64 -3.81
C ILE A 324 18.62 -7.55 -4.18
N LEU A 325 17.71 -7.10 -5.04
CA LEU A 325 16.60 -7.93 -5.50
C LEU A 325 17.12 -9.17 -6.23
N GLU A 326 18.05 -9.01 -7.18
CA GLU A 326 18.66 -10.13 -7.90
C GLU A 326 19.37 -11.10 -6.94
N LYS A 327 20.08 -10.59 -5.92
CA LYS A 327 20.71 -11.42 -4.89
C LYS A 327 19.69 -12.28 -4.15
N ILE A 328 18.57 -11.68 -3.71
CA ILE A 328 17.49 -12.40 -3.01
C ILE A 328 16.87 -13.45 -3.92
N LEU A 329 16.56 -13.10 -5.17
CA LEU A 329 15.97 -14.03 -6.15
C LEU A 329 16.88 -15.22 -6.44
N ASN A 330 18.18 -14.99 -6.60
CA ASN A 330 19.16 -16.07 -6.80
C ASN A 330 19.31 -16.95 -5.56
N LEU A 331 19.13 -16.39 -4.36
CA LEU A 331 19.26 -17.14 -3.12
C LEU A 331 18.12 -18.13 -2.92
N ILE A 332 16.90 -17.73 -3.30
CA ILE A 332 15.68 -18.54 -3.17
C ILE A 332 15.40 -19.40 -4.41
N ASP A 333 16.19 -19.23 -5.49
CA ASP A 333 16.07 -20.04 -6.68
C ASP A 333 16.32 -21.52 -6.38
N GLY A 334 15.48 -22.40 -6.94
CA GLY A 334 15.49 -23.84 -6.66
C GLY A 334 14.85 -24.26 -5.33
N MET A 335 14.45 -23.35 -4.44
CA MET A 335 13.64 -23.69 -3.27
C MET A 335 12.20 -24.02 -3.70
N LYS A 336 11.64 -25.10 -3.15
CA LYS A 336 10.30 -25.57 -3.54
C LYS A 336 9.20 -24.71 -2.93
N ASP A 337 8.10 -24.54 -3.67
CA ASP A 337 6.85 -23.90 -3.23
C ASP A 337 6.99 -22.51 -2.60
N ILE A 338 8.03 -21.76 -2.95
CA ILE A 338 8.21 -20.38 -2.51
C ILE A 338 7.09 -19.49 -3.08
N SER A 339 6.57 -18.62 -2.23
CA SER A 339 5.65 -17.57 -2.65
C SER A 339 6.13 -16.22 -2.15
N ILE A 340 6.10 -15.21 -3.01
CA ILE A 340 6.54 -13.85 -2.66
C ILE A 340 5.30 -12.95 -2.56
N ARG A 341 5.27 -12.12 -1.51
CA ARG A 341 4.14 -11.25 -1.19
C ARG A 341 4.62 -9.83 -0.93
N LEU A 342 4.35 -8.91 -1.85
CA LEU A 342 4.54 -7.48 -1.60
C LEU A 342 3.58 -7.02 -0.50
N THR A 343 4.00 -6.08 0.33
CA THR A 343 3.21 -5.65 1.50
C THR A 343 2.71 -4.22 1.36
N MET A 344 1.68 -3.89 2.14
CA MET A 344 1.20 -2.51 2.30
C MET A 344 2.20 -1.60 3.04
N THR A 345 3.29 -2.16 3.53
CA THR A 345 4.37 -1.48 4.23
C THR A 345 5.63 -1.37 3.38
N GLU A 346 5.49 -1.39 2.05
CA GLU A 346 6.60 -1.19 1.09
C GLU A 346 7.72 -2.25 1.17
N GLY A 347 7.44 -3.40 1.78
CA GLY A 347 8.33 -4.55 1.86
C GLY A 347 7.81 -5.75 1.08
N MET A 348 8.43 -6.90 1.33
CA MET A 348 7.97 -8.19 0.82
C MET A 348 8.19 -9.30 1.85
N TYR A 349 7.32 -10.30 1.82
CA TYR A 349 7.56 -11.59 2.47
C TYR A 349 7.99 -12.63 1.46
N ILE A 350 9.00 -13.41 1.83
CA ILE A 350 9.31 -14.69 1.19
C ILE A 350 8.70 -15.77 2.10
N ARG A 351 7.69 -16.48 1.59
CA ARG A 351 6.89 -17.45 2.34
C ARG A 351 7.28 -18.88 1.99
N ASN A 352 6.82 -19.81 2.83
CA ASN A 352 6.98 -21.25 2.70
C ASN A 352 8.45 -21.68 2.72
N LEU A 353 9.28 -20.99 3.50
CA LEU A 353 10.64 -21.41 3.79
C LEU A 353 10.59 -22.46 4.89
N ASN A 354 11.31 -23.57 4.75
CA ASN A 354 11.62 -24.38 5.92
C ASN A 354 12.64 -23.64 6.81
N GLY A 355 12.91 -24.19 7.99
CA GLY A 355 13.83 -23.59 8.96
C GLY A 355 15.18 -23.24 8.35
N GLU A 356 15.86 -24.21 7.73
CA GLU A 356 17.19 -24.03 7.12
C GLU A 356 17.21 -22.96 6.02
N GLU A 357 16.21 -22.96 5.13
CA GLU A 357 16.04 -21.96 4.08
C GLU A 357 15.83 -20.55 4.68
N ALA A 358 15.05 -20.46 5.77
CA ALA A 358 14.83 -19.20 6.48
C ALA A 358 16.09 -18.69 7.16
N GLU A 359 16.88 -19.55 7.83
CA GLU A 359 18.17 -19.17 8.43
C GLU A 359 19.12 -18.64 7.36
N LYS A 360 19.22 -19.35 6.24
CA LYS A 360 20.06 -18.95 5.10
C LYS A 360 19.64 -17.59 4.56
N LEU A 361 18.35 -17.38 4.33
CA LEU A 361 17.83 -16.10 3.83
C LEU A 361 18.10 -14.97 4.82
N LEU A 362 17.91 -15.20 6.12
CA LEU A 362 18.17 -14.19 7.15
C LEU A 362 19.65 -13.77 7.16
N ASN A 363 20.56 -14.74 7.17
CA ASN A 363 22.00 -14.49 7.22
C ASN A 363 22.48 -13.73 5.98
N GLU A 364 22.04 -14.13 4.79
CA GLU A 364 22.49 -13.52 3.52
C GLU A 364 21.91 -12.13 3.25
N THR A 365 20.83 -11.76 3.93
CA THR A 365 20.14 -10.48 3.79
C THR A 365 20.31 -9.56 4.99
N GLN A 366 21.14 -9.94 5.96
CA GLN A 366 21.44 -9.11 7.12
C GLN A 366 22.07 -7.78 6.68
N ASN A 367 21.54 -6.67 7.20
CA ASN A 367 21.97 -5.30 6.89
C ASN A 367 21.83 -4.89 5.41
N LEU A 368 21.09 -5.66 4.59
CA LEU A 368 20.77 -5.28 3.20
C LEU A 368 19.45 -4.49 3.10
N GLY A 369 18.69 -4.42 4.19
CA GLY A 369 17.44 -3.67 4.30
C GLY A 369 17.26 -3.14 5.72
N GLY A 370 16.02 -2.81 6.09
CA GLY A 370 15.72 -2.33 7.45
C GLY A 370 15.68 -3.47 8.48
N GLU A 371 16.50 -3.34 9.53
CA GLU A 371 16.60 -4.32 10.62
C GLU A 371 15.79 -3.92 11.86
N THR A 372 15.47 -2.63 12.00
CA THR A 372 14.62 -2.07 13.06
C THR A 372 13.26 -1.61 12.53
N HIS A 373 12.27 -1.41 13.40
CA HIS A 373 11.00 -0.80 13.01
C HIS A 373 11.20 0.60 12.42
N LEU A 374 12.14 1.38 12.94
CA LEU A 374 12.46 2.70 12.37
C LEU A 374 13.01 2.60 10.94
N GLU A 375 13.92 1.68 10.66
CA GLU A 375 14.43 1.47 9.30
C GLU A 375 13.39 0.82 8.36
N GLN A 376 12.38 0.17 8.95
CA GLN A 376 11.21 -0.36 8.24
C GLN A 376 10.08 0.67 8.06
N SER A 377 10.38 1.96 8.26
CA SER A 377 9.45 3.06 8.07
C SER A 377 9.00 3.22 6.62
N ILE A 378 7.76 3.68 6.46
CA ILE A 378 7.09 3.85 5.17
C ILE A 378 7.30 5.28 4.70
N SER A 379 7.65 5.46 3.43
CA SER A 379 7.78 6.80 2.84
C SER A 379 7.27 6.84 1.42
N CYS A 380 6.37 7.78 1.14
CA CYS A 380 5.98 8.00 -0.25
C CYS A 380 7.20 8.48 -1.08
N ILE A 381 7.14 8.38 -2.41
CA ILE A 381 8.26 8.77 -3.27
C ILE A 381 8.70 10.23 -3.07
N GLY A 382 7.78 11.14 -2.73
CA GLY A 382 8.09 12.54 -2.47
C GLY A 382 8.61 13.31 -3.69
N VAL A 383 8.99 14.57 -3.49
CA VAL A 383 9.76 15.34 -4.50
C VAL A 383 11.24 14.89 -4.43
N PRO A 384 12.06 15.07 -5.48
CA PRO A 384 11.79 15.75 -6.75
C PRO A 384 10.92 14.95 -7.73
N THR A 385 10.70 13.65 -7.51
CA THR A 385 9.99 12.78 -8.47
C THR A 385 8.50 13.09 -8.58
N CYS A 386 7.81 13.20 -7.44
CA CYS A 386 6.36 13.36 -7.39
C CYS A 386 5.92 14.73 -7.90
N GLN A 387 5.12 14.73 -8.97
CA GLN A 387 4.57 15.95 -9.58
C GLN A 387 3.76 16.80 -8.58
N ILE A 388 3.01 16.16 -7.68
CA ILE A 388 2.13 16.83 -6.70
C ILE A 388 2.70 16.90 -5.28
N GLY A 389 3.89 16.35 -5.07
CA GLY A 389 4.53 16.33 -3.75
C GLY A 389 4.87 17.75 -3.30
N LEU A 390 4.93 17.96 -1.99
CA LEU A 390 5.35 19.24 -1.42
C LEU A 390 6.81 19.15 -0.95
N LEU A 391 7.13 18.14 -0.13
CA LEU A 391 8.44 17.93 0.48
C LEU A 391 9.10 16.60 0.06
N GLU A 392 10.40 16.49 0.36
CA GLU A 392 11.27 15.33 0.09
C GLU A 392 11.11 14.27 1.20
N SER A 393 10.08 13.41 1.13
CA SER A 393 9.82 12.41 2.17
C SER A 393 10.85 11.28 2.25
N GLN A 394 11.45 10.90 1.11
CA GLN A 394 12.52 9.89 1.09
C GLN A 394 13.79 10.43 1.75
N LYS A 395 14.11 11.71 1.49
CA LYS A 395 15.24 12.39 2.15
C LYS A 395 15.03 12.46 3.66
N MET A 396 13.85 12.89 4.11
CA MET A 396 13.49 12.92 5.53
C MET A 396 13.69 11.56 6.22
N LEU A 397 13.26 10.45 5.59
CA LEU A 397 13.50 9.12 6.15
C LEU A 397 14.99 8.81 6.32
N ASN A 398 15.79 9.10 5.29
CA ASN A 398 17.23 8.85 5.35
C ASN A 398 17.92 9.72 6.42
N GLU A 399 17.55 11.00 6.54
CA GLU A 399 18.06 11.91 7.58
C GLU A 399 17.72 11.39 8.99
N ILE A 400 16.52 10.84 9.21
CA ILE A 400 16.15 10.21 10.48
C ILE A 400 17.06 9.00 10.78
N ILE A 401 17.23 8.10 9.80
CA ILE A 401 18.04 6.89 9.98
C ILE A 401 19.52 7.24 10.20
N GLU A 402 20.06 8.19 9.44
CA GLU A 402 21.43 8.68 9.57
C GLU A 402 21.66 9.31 10.95
N TYR A 403 20.72 10.13 11.44
CA TYR A 403 20.82 10.72 12.77
C TYR A 403 20.88 9.66 13.88
N PHE A 404 20.05 8.62 13.81
CA PHE A 404 20.08 7.51 14.78
C PHE A 404 21.41 6.73 14.72
N LYS A 405 21.98 6.55 13.52
CA LYS A 405 23.29 5.92 13.32
C LYS A 405 24.42 6.77 13.90
N GLU A 406 24.42 8.08 13.66
CA GLU A 406 25.39 9.02 14.23
C GLU A 406 25.37 9.04 15.77
N LYS A 407 24.18 8.90 16.37
CA LYS A 407 24.02 8.77 17.82
C LYS A 407 24.37 7.38 18.37
N ASN A 408 24.72 6.43 17.51
CA ASN A 408 24.94 5.02 17.87
C ASN A 408 23.75 4.41 18.63
N TYR A 409 22.51 4.78 18.26
CA TYR A 409 21.31 4.27 18.91
C TYR A 409 20.91 2.93 18.30
N THR A 410 20.91 1.86 19.11
CA THR A 410 20.69 0.49 18.62
C THR A 410 19.42 -0.16 19.14
N LYS A 411 18.60 0.56 19.92
CA LYS A 411 17.37 0.02 20.49
C LYS A 411 16.21 0.20 19.51
N ASP A 412 15.34 -0.80 19.47
CA ASP A 412 14.18 -0.82 18.56
C ASP A 412 12.89 -0.53 19.35
N VAL A 413 12.78 0.69 19.88
CA VAL A 413 11.66 1.12 20.75
C VAL A 413 10.59 1.93 20.03
N LEU A 414 10.95 2.56 18.91
CA LEU A 414 10.01 3.33 18.10
C LEU A 414 9.25 2.41 17.14
N PRO A 415 7.97 2.64 16.90
CA PRO A 415 7.26 2.01 15.80
C PRO A 415 7.77 2.56 14.45
N ARG A 416 7.30 1.96 13.36
CA ARG A 416 7.48 2.49 12.01
C ARG A 416 6.92 3.91 11.93
N VAL A 417 7.69 4.80 11.33
CA VAL A 417 7.24 6.16 10.99
C VAL A 417 6.66 6.14 9.59
N HIS A 418 5.53 6.83 9.40
CA HIS A 418 4.83 6.89 8.12
C HIS A 418 4.92 8.30 7.54
N ILE A 419 5.70 8.45 6.48
CA ILE A 419 6.10 9.76 5.97
C ILE A 419 5.41 10.03 4.63
N SER A 420 4.66 11.12 4.57
CA SER A 420 4.07 11.64 3.34
C SER A 420 4.58 13.04 3.06
N GLY A 421 5.16 13.26 1.89
CA GLY A 421 5.64 14.58 1.49
C GLY A 421 4.53 15.61 1.24
N CYS A 422 3.24 15.25 1.35
CA CYS A 422 2.10 16.17 1.27
C CYS A 422 0.84 15.51 1.87
N GLY A 423 -0.25 16.28 2.02
CA GLY A 423 -1.54 15.82 2.56
C GLY A 423 -2.35 14.83 1.69
N ASN A 424 -1.74 14.18 0.69
CA ASN A 424 -2.43 13.11 -0.08
C ASN A 424 -2.37 11.73 0.60
N SER A 425 -1.53 11.59 1.63
CA SER A 425 -1.36 10.38 2.42
C SER A 425 -1.04 9.12 1.61
N CYS A 426 -0.03 9.21 0.77
CA CYS A 426 0.48 8.03 0.08
C CYS A 426 1.20 7.07 1.05
N GLY A 427 1.79 7.60 2.12
CA GLY A 427 2.43 6.85 3.20
C GLY A 427 1.50 6.54 4.38
N ILE A 428 0.18 6.77 4.27
CA ILE A 428 -0.85 6.43 5.28
C ILE A 428 -0.69 7.08 6.68
N HIS A 429 -0.12 8.29 6.73
CA HIS A 429 0.30 8.96 7.97
C HIS A 429 -0.80 9.25 9.00
N GLU A 430 -2.09 9.28 8.62
CA GLU A 430 -3.17 9.55 9.57
C GLU A 430 -3.61 8.30 10.34
N ALA A 431 -3.30 7.09 9.87
CA ALA A 431 -3.85 5.83 10.40
C ALA A 431 -2.77 4.91 10.99
N CYS A 432 -1.69 5.48 11.51
CA CYS A 432 -0.54 4.78 12.05
C CYS A 432 -0.07 5.39 13.38
N LEU A 433 0.79 4.67 14.11
CA LEU A 433 1.27 5.10 15.42
C LEU A 433 2.06 6.41 15.38
N ILE A 434 2.93 6.61 14.38
CA ILE A 434 3.65 7.87 14.13
C ILE A 434 3.55 8.21 12.65
N GLY A 435 2.92 9.34 12.33
CA GLY A 435 2.76 9.86 10.98
C GLY A 435 3.32 11.26 10.82
N LEU A 436 3.93 11.52 9.66
CA LEU A 436 4.50 12.80 9.28
C LEU A 436 3.94 13.27 7.94
N THR A 437 3.43 14.50 7.90
CA THR A 437 2.86 15.09 6.69
C THR A 437 3.55 16.38 6.33
N GLY A 438 4.15 16.45 5.14
CA GLY A 438 4.82 17.65 4.67
C GLY A 438 3.86 18.83 4.52
N LYS A 439 4.25 19.97 5.12
CA LYS A 439 3.59 21.28 5.09
C LYS A 439 4.64 22.36 4.86
N LYS A 440 4.18 23.60 4.73
CA LYS A 440 5.05 24.79 4.81
C LYS A 440 4.42 25.75 5.81
N LYS A 441 5.25 26.39 6.62
CA LYS A 441 4.83 27.37 7.63
C LYS A 441 5.74 28.58 7.60
N LYS A 442 5.19 29.76 7.85
CA LYS A 442 6.02 30.95 8.11
C LYS A 442 6.57 30.87 9.53
N VAL A 443 7.88 30.85 9.66
CA VAL A 443 8.62 30.86 10.93
C VAL A 443 9.68 31.94 10.79
N ASP A 444 9.66 32.92 11.70
CA ASP A 444 10.52 34.12 11.66
C ASP A 444 10.43 34.86 10.31
N ASP A 445 9.19 35.06 9.83
CA ASP A 445 8.84 35.66 8.53
C ASP A 445 9.33 34.93 7.27
N GLU A 446 10.03 33.81 7.42
CA GLU A 446 10.47 32.96 6.31
C GLU A 446 9.58 31.73 6.14
N LEU A 447 9.27 31.37 4.89
CA LEU A 447 8.52 30.16 4.59
C LEU A 447 9.44 28.94 4.72
N GLN A 448 9.27 28.16 5.77
CA GLN A 448 10.08 26.98 6.07
C GLN A 448 9.29 25.68 5.86
N ASP A 449 10.03 24.62 5.57
CA ASP A 449 9.49 23.28 5.42
C ASP A 449 9.25 22.65 6.80
N THR A 450 8.04 22.16 7.01
CA THR A 450 7.59 21.55 8.27
C THR A 450 6.94 20.21 8.02
N PHE A 451 6.94 19.34 9.03
CA PHE A 451 6.11 18.15 9.04
C PHE A 451 5.07 18.28 10.16
N GLU A 452 3.80 18.09 9.80
CA GLU A 452 2.70 17.94 10.75
C GLU A 452 2.75 16.55 11.36
N LEU A 453 2.76 16.48 12.69
CA LEU A 453 2.89 15.25 13.47
C LEU A 453 1.51 14.68 13.80
N HIS A 454 1.30 13.43 13.42
CA HIS A 454 0.14 12.62 13.75
C HIS A 454 0.58 11.46 14.64
N ILE A 455 -0.09 11.24 15.78
CA ILE A 455 0.26 10.16 16.71
C ILE A 455 -0.98 9.34 17.06
N ASN A 456 -0.77 8.04 17.31
CA ASN A 456 -1.77 7.12 17.83
C ASN A 456 -2.94 6.81 16.88
N GLY A 457 -2.70 6.81 15.56
CA GLY A 457 -3.64 6.26 14.59
C GLY A 457 -3.59 4.73 14.55
N SER A 458 -4.67 4.09 14.12
CA SER A 458 -4.78 2.63 13.99
C SER A 458 -5.74 2.27 12.85
N PHE A 459 -5.50 1.12 12.22
CA PHE A 459 -6.43 0.47 11.30
C PHE A 459 -6.95 -0.87 11.81
N GLU A 460 -6.47 -1.36 12.95
CA GLU A 460 -6.87 -2.66 13.51
C GLU A 460 -8.37 -2.73 13.81
N GLU A 461 -8.93 -3.94 13.70
CA GLU A 461 -10.33 -4.18 14.03
C GLU A 461 -10.61 -3.80 15.50
N GLY A 462 -11.72 -3.09 15.73
CA GLY A 462 -12.11 -2.63 17.06
C GLY A 462 -11.34 -1.42 17.61
N SER A 463 -10.22 -1.02 17.00
CA SER A 463 -9.42 0.14 17.44
C SER A 463 -9.15 1.19 16.35
N ALA A 464 -9.69 0.97 15.14
CA ALA A 464 -9.50 1.85 13.98
C ALA A 464 -9.83 3.32 14.29
N ARG A 465 -8.83 4.20 14.13
CA ARG A 465 -8.92 5.62 14.44
C ARG A 465 -7.87 6.42 13.68
N LEU A 466 -8.14 7.71 13.49
CA LEU A 466 -7.14 8.65 12.97
C LEU A 466 -6.29 9.19 14.11
N GLY A 467 -5.00 9.41 13.86
CA GLY A 467 -4.06 9.95 14.84
C GLY A 467 -4.35 11.40 15.19
N LYS A 468 -4.11 11.75 16.46
CA LYS A 468 -4.19 13.13 16.97
C LYS A 468 -3.09 13.98 16.34
N VAL A 469 -3.43 15.19 15.91
CA VAL A 469 -2.49 16.16 15.36
C VAL A 469 -1.88 16.98 16.49
N TYR A 470 -0.56 16.90 16.67
CA TYR A 470 0.13 17.61 17.76
C TYR A 470 0.66 18.99 17.35
N GLY A 471 0.86 19.21 16.05
CA GLY A 471 1.39 20.46 15.52
C GLY A 471 2.38 20.22 14.39
N GLN A 472 3.10 21.27 14.02
CA GLN A 472 4.12 21.22 12.97
C GLN A 472 5.51 21.43 13.58
N ILE A 473 6.46 20.59 13.17
CA ILE A 473 7.88 20.67 13.56
C ILE A 473 8.68 21.01 12.31
N LEU A 474 9.75 21.81 12.43
CA LEU A 474 10.62 22.09 11.28
C LEU A 474 11.23 20.78 10.77
N ALA A 475 11.33 20.62 9.45
CA ALA A 475 11.86 19.40 8.86
C ALA A 475 13.25 19.03 9.45
N LYS A 476 14.14 20.00 9.59
CA LYS A 476 15.48 19.82 10.16
C LYS A 476 15.50 19.36 11.64
N GLU A 477 14.41 19.56 12.38
CA GLU A 477 14.30 19.21 13.80
C GLU A 477 13.66 17.82 14.01
N ILE A 478 13.04 17.23 12.98
CA ILE A 478 12.37 15.92 13.08
C ILE A 478 13.30 14.79 13.54
N PRO A 479 14.53 14.62 12.98
CA PRO A 479 15.42 13.54 13.41
C PRO A 479 15.75 13.61 14.91
N GLU A 480 16.04 14.82 15.41
CA GLU A 480 16.34 15.04 16.83
C GLU A 480 15.12 14.81 17.72
N PHE A 481 13.94 15.30 17.31
CA PHE A 481 12.69 15.06 18.03
C PHE A 481 12.40 13.56 18.18
N LEU A 482 12.52 12.77 17.10
CA LEU A 482 12.30 11.32 17.16
C LEU A 482 13.34 10.61 18.03
N TYR A 483 14.60 11.08 18.00
CA TYR A 483 15.63 10.56 18.89
C TYR A 483 15.32 10.84 20.36
N GLU A 484 14.94 12.07 20.74
CA GLU A 484 14.53 12.37 22.12
C GLU A 484 13.30 11.56 22.55
N LEU A 485 12.34 11.36 21.65
CA LEU A 485 11.18 10.50 21.90
C LEU A 485 11.61 9.06 22.18
N SER A 486 12.58 8.53 21.42
CA SER A 486 13.09 7.17 21.64
C SER A 486 13.73 7.00 23.01
N LEU A 487 14.55 7.98 23.45
CA LEU A 487 15.15 8.00 24.79
C LEU A 487 14.09 8.07 25.89
N LEU A 488 13.03 8.84 25.67
CA LEU A 488 11.94 8.97 26.63
C LEU A 488 11.19 7.64 26.80
N ILE A 489 10.85 6.97 25.71
CA ILE A 489 10.18 5.66 25.72
C ILE A 489 11.08 4.60 26.38
N GLU A 490 12.37 4.57 26.00
CA GLU A 490 13.35 3.64 26.57
C GLU A 490 13.46 3.80 28.08
N LYS A 491 13.52 5.04 28.58
CA LYS A 491 13.57 5.33 30.02
C LYS A 491 12.35 4.77 30.78
N LYS A 492 11.19 4.70 30.13
CA LYS A 492 9.95 4.15 30.69
C LYS A 492 9.86 2.62 30.60
N ASN A 493 10.72 2.00 29.79
CA ASN A 493 10.79 0.54 29.59
C ASN A 493 9.42 -0.08 29.22
N MET A 494 8.75 0.51 28.23
CA MET A 494 7.47 0.04 27.69
C MET A 494 7.41 0.22 26.17
N ASN A 495 6.44 -0.43 25.54
CA ASN A 495 6.20 -0.22 24.10
C ASN A 495 5.55 1.15 23.87
N PHE A 496 5.56 1.59 22.61
CA PHE A 496 5.02 2.89 22.22
C PHE A 496 3.54 3.07 22.57
N HIS A 497 2.71 2.03 22.41
CA HIS A 497 1.28 2.14 22.69
C HIS A 497 1.02 2.40 24.18
N ASP A 498 1.64 1.61 25.06
CA ASP A 498 1.62 1.82 26.51
C ASP A 498 2.15 3.19 26.92
N PHE A 499 3.20 3.67 26.23
CA PHE A 499 3.79 4.98 26.49
C PHE A 499 2.78 6.10 26.20
N ILE A 500 2.13 6.07 25.05
CA ILE A 500 1.11 7.07 24.69
C ILE A 500 -0.04 7.03 25.69
N ASP A 501 -0.55 5.84 26.02
CA ASP A 501 -1.72 5.72 26.89
C ASP A 501 -1.46 6.20 28.34
N LYS A 502 -0.22 6.11 28.83
CA LYS A 502 0.13 6.45 30.23
C LYS A 502 0.87 7.77 30.39
N TYR A 503 1.59 8.21 29.37
CA TYR A 503 2.54 9.33 29.42
C TYR A 503 2.35 10.33 28.27
N GLU A 504 1.11 10.48 27.76
CA GLU A 504 0.78 11.47 26.71
C GLU A 504 1.28 12.88 27.07
N ASN A 505 1.15 13.29 28.33
CA ASN A 505 1.63 14.61 28.78
C ASN A 505 3.15 14.79 28.57
N GLU A 506 3.96 13.74 28.74
CA GLU A 506 5.41 13.83 28.49
C GLU A 506 5.73 13.89 27.00
N LEU A 507 4.89 13.31 26.14
CA LEU A 507 4.96 13.54 24.69
C LEU A 507 4.58 14.98 24.35
N GLU A 508 3.52 15.53 24.95
CA GLU A 508 3.11 16.92 24.73
C GLU A 508 4.22 17.89 25.13
N ASP A 509 4.83 17.71 26.31
CA ASP A 509 5.98 18.48 26.78
C ASP A 509 7.16 18.41 25.79
N LEU A 510 7.42 17.23 25.22
CA LEU A 510 8.46 17.07 24.21
C LEU A 510 8.09 17.81 22.92
N VAL A 511 6.87 17.65 22.42
CA VAL A 511 6.42 18.30 21.18
C VAL A 511 6.45 19.82 21.33
N ASP A 512 6.06 20.38 22.47
CA ASP A 512 6.04 21.83 22.70
C ASP A 512 7.43 22.48 22.61
N LYS A 513 8.52 21.73 22.81
CA LYS A 513 9.88 22.23 22.55
C LYS A 513 10.16 22.48 21.06
N TYR A 514 9.52 21.70 20.18
CA TYR A 514 9.80 21.68 18.74
C TYR A 514 8.71 22.33 17.90
N LYS A 515 7.49 22.35 18.41
CA LYS A 515 6.30 22.85 17.72
C LYS A 515 6.48 24.32 17.35
N LYS A 516 6.28 24.63 16.08
CA LYS A 516 6.26 26.00 15.55
C LYS A 516 4.85 26.46 15.30
#